data_AF-A0A355WHD6-F1
#
_entry.id   AF-A0A355WHD6-F1
#
_cell.length_a   1.000
_cell.length_b   1.000
_cell.length_c   1.000
_cell.angle_alpha   90.00
_cell.angle_beta   90.00
_cell.angle_gamma   90.00
#
_symmetry.space_group_name_H-M   'P 1'
#
loop_
_entity.id
_entity.type
_entity.pdbx_description
1 polymer ?
#
loop_
_entity_poly.entity_id
_entity_poly.type
_entity_poly.pdbx_seq_one_letter_code
_entity_poly.pdbx_strand_id
1 'polypeptide(L)'
;MHSRYVVVCDRMQTGYSYDLSAETGDVFSEGFAPKYAPKEMLEMGVFEGRYMNDCEAEFPPDWFENAKTSLLPDQELNYFGIKSRQPLEVWRQKGWIYGPDPRGWFQW
;
A
#
# COMPACT_ATOMS: atom_id res chain seq x y z
N MET A 1 -21.88 9.50 -8.26
CA MET A 1 -20.52 8.94 -8.20
C MET A 1 -19.69 9.61 -9.28
N HIS A 2 -18.70 10.40 -8.90
CA HIS A 2 -17.74 10.93 -9.86
C HIS A 2 -16.61 9.91 -9.97
N SER A 3 -16.50 9.23 -11.12
CA SER A 3 -15.33 8.37 -11.39
C SER A 3 -14.09 9.26 -11.36
N ARG A 4 -13.13 8.95 -10.47
CA ARG A 4 -11.83 9.61 -10.45
C ARG A 4 -10.87 8.74 -11.24
N TYR A 5 -10.35 9.26 -12.35
CA TYR A 5 -9.31 8.60 -13.11
C TYR A 5 -7.96 8.76 -12.40
N VAL A 6 -7.29 7.65 -12.11
CA VAL A 6 -5.99 7.62 -11.45
C VAL A 6 -4.93 7.13 -12.44
N VAL A 7 -3.79 7.83 -12.47
CA VAL A 7 -2.58 7.40 -13.20
C VAL A 7 -1.51 7.09 -12.17
N VAL A 8 -1.10 5.83 -12.10
CA VAL A 8 -0.09 5.35 -11.15
C VAL A 8 1.31 5.63 -11.69
N CYS A 9 2.10 6.30 -10.87
CA CYS A 9 3.48 6.63 -11.15
C CYS A 9 4.30 6.54 -9.85
N ASP A 10 4.74 5.33 -9.53
CA ASP A 10 5.54 5.03 -8.34
C ASP A 10 6.70 4.08 -8.67
N ARG A 11 7.49 3.68 -7.66
CA ARG A 11 8.66 2.81 -7.88
C ARG A 11 8.30 1.35 -8.15
N MET A 12 7.09 0.92 -7.83
CA MET A 12 6.61 -0.44 -8.07
C MET A 12 5.96 -0.58 -9.45
N GLN A 13 5.31 0.47 -9.94
CA GLN A 13 4.54 0.49 -11.17
C GLN A 13 4.53 1.87 -11.84
N THR A 14 4.70 1.86 -13.17
CA THR A 14 4.55 3.03 -14.02
C THR A 14 3.65 2.71 -15.21
N GLY A 15 2.84 3.67 -15.65
CA GLY A 15 1.99 3.52 -16.84
C GLY A 15 0.72 2.69 -16.61
N TYR A 16 0.36 2.41 -15.36
CA TYR A 16 -0.93 1.83 -15.00
C TYR A 16 -1.93 2.93 -14.68
N SER A 17 -3.19 2.68 -15.00
CA SER A 17 -4.27 3.63 -14.74
C SER A 17 -5.59 2.89 -14.58
N TYR A 18 -6.48 3.45 -13.76
CA TYR A 18 -7.78 2.85 -13.48
C TYR A 18 -8.81 3.92 -13.10
N ASP A 19 -10.08 3.56 -13.23
CA ASP A 19 -11.21 4.33 -12.75
C ASP A 19 -11.54 3.94 -11.31
N LEU A 20 -11.44 4.89 -10.38
CA LEU A 20 -11.86 4.69 -9.00
C LEU A 20 -13.39 4.69 -8.94
N SER A 21 -13.97 3.50 -8.82
CA SER A 21 -15.42 3.27 -8.89
C SER A 21 -16.11 3.24 -7.52
N ALA A 22 -15.36 3.18 -6.43
CA ALA A 22 -15.85 3.15 -5.04
C ALA A 22 -14.93 3.96 -4.12
N GLU A 23 -15.43 4.39 -2.95
CA GLU A 23 -14.61 5.08 -1.97
C GLU A 23 -13.78 4.09 -1.14
N THR A 24 -12.82 4.63 -0.39
CA THR A 24 -11.97 3.82 0.49
C THR A 24 -12.81 3.10 1.54
N GLY A 25 -12.76 1.77 1.56
CA GLY A 25 -13.50 0.95 2.52
C GLY A 25 -14.96 0.65 2.14
N ASP A 26 -15.42 1.04 0.94
CA ASP A 26 -16.77 0.73 0.48
C ASP A 26 -16.92 -0.72 -0.04
N VAL A 27 -15.81 -1.33 -0.49
CA VAL A 27 -15.82 -2.64 -1.15
C VAL A 27 -14.95 -3.61 -0.37
N PHE A 28 -15.58 -4.61 0.23
CA PHE A 28 -14.91 -5.77 0.83
C PHE A 28 -15.51 -7.06 0.30
N SER A 29 -14.67 -8.06 0.05
CA SER A 29 -15.13 -9.39 -0.30
C SER A 29 -15.71 -10.10 0.93
N GLU A 30 -16.73 -10.93 0.72
CA GLU A 30 -17.31 -11.75 1.78
C GLU A 30 -16.22 -12.64 2.40
N GLY A 31 -16.09 -12.60 3.73
CA GLY A 31 -15.07 -13.33 4.47
C GLY A 31 -13.72 -12.62 4.60
N PHE A 32 -13.54 -11.44 4.00
CA PHE A 32 -12.34 -10.63 4.20
C PHE A 32 -12.58 -9.58 5.29
N ALA A 33 -12.06 -9.87 6.49
CA ALA A 33 -12.13 -9.00 7.67
C ALA A 33 -10.72 -8.76 8.23
N PRO A 34 -9.94 -7.86 7.61
CA PRO A 34 -8.60 -7.54 8.07
C PRO A 34 -8.67 -6.93 9.47
N LYS A 35 -7.74 -7.35 10.35
CA LYS A 35 -7.71 -6.87 11.74
C LYS A 35 -7.37 -5.38 11.85
N TYR A 36 -6.56 -4.89 10.91
CA TYR A 36 -6.06 -3.52 10.89
C TYR A 36 -6.35 -2.90 9.53
N ALA A 37 -6.81 -1.66 9.52
CA ALA A 37 -6.92 -0.83 8.33
C ALA A 37 -5.53 -0.41 7.81
N PRO A 38 -5.42 0.01 6.53
CA PRO A 38 -4.16 0.52 5.97
C PRO A 38 -3.54 1.66 6.80
N LYS A 39 -4.34 2.62 7.27
CA LYS A 39 -3.89 3.69 8.17
C LYS A 39 -3.19 3.13 9.42
N GLU A 40 -3.84 2.22 10.14
CA GLU A 40 -3.28 1.60 11.36
C GLU A 40 -1.98 0.83 11.08
N MET A 41 -1.91 0.14 9.94
CA MET A 41 -0.70 -0.55 9.50
C MET A 41 0.46 0.42 9.22
N LEU A 42 0.18 1.56 8.59
CA LEU A 42 1.19 2.60 8.34
C LEU A 42 1.66 3.28 9.64
N GLU A 43 0.75 3.52 10.60
CA GLU A 43 1.09 4.01 11.94
C GLU A 43 1.98 3.03 12.73
N MET A 44 1.81 1.73 12.50
CA MET A 44 2.68 0.68 13.05
C MET A 44 4.06 0.58 12.35
N GLY A 45 4.27 1.25 11.21
CA GLY A 45 5.56 1.26 10.50
C GLY A 45 5.84 -0.03 9.74
N VAL A 46 4.85 -0.54 9.01
CA VAL A 46 5.04 -1.72 8.16
C VAL A 46 6.23 -1.58 7.20
N PHE A 47 6.93 -2.70 6.99
CA PHE A 47 8.03 -2.81 6.03
C PHE A 47 9.12 -1.74 6.21
N GLU A 48 9.53 -1.52 7.46
CA GLU A 48 10.63 -0.62 7.82
C GLU A 48 10.39 0.84 7.36
N GLY A 49 9.12 1.25 7.36
CA GLY A 49 8.65 2.55 6.87
C GLY A 49 8.85 2.76 5.37
N ARG A 50 9.30 1.74 4.64
CA ARG A 50 9.62 1.87 3.22
C ARG A 50 8.40 1.76 2.31
N TYR A 51 7.29 1.26 2.84
CA TYR A 51 6.07 1.03 2.08
C TYR A 51 5.25 2.31 1.93
N MET A 52 4.63 2.50 0.76
CA MET A 52 3.78 3.66 0.42
C MET A 52 4.48 5.04 0.50
N ASN A 53 5.82 5.09 0.54
CA ASN A 53 6.59 6.32 0.73
C ASN A 53 6.79 7.16 -0.55
N ASP A 54 6.16 6.76 -1.65
CA ASP A 54 6.34 7.34 -2.98
C ASP A 54 5.04 7.51 -3.75
N CYS A 55 3.89 7.23 -3.12
CA CYS A 55 2.57 7.24 -3.74
C CYS A 55 1.53 8.00 -2.92
N GLU A 56 1.93 8.85 -1.96
CA GLU A 56 1.01 9.55 -1.03
C GLU A 56 -0.11 10.33 -1.73
N ALA A 57 0.14 10.88 -2.93
CA ALA A 57 -0.84 11.65 -3.70
C ALA A 57 -1.98 10.79 -4.30
N GLU A 58 -1.77 9.48 -4.40
CA GLU A 58 -2.77 8.52 -4.91
C GLU A 58 -3.78 8.11 -3.83
N PHE A 59 -3.34 8.06 -2.58
CA PHE A 59 -4.09 7.50 -1.46
C PHE A 59 -4.68 8.60 -0.56
N PRO A 60 -5.65 8.26 0.32
CA PRO A 60 -6.25 9.21 1.24
C PRO A 60 -5.19 9.88 2.13
N PRO A 61 -5.17 11.23 2.20
CA PRO A 61 -4.17 11.95 3.00
C PRO A 61 -4.19 11.56 4.49
N ASP A 62 -5.35 11.17 5.02
CA ASP A 62 -5.52 10.77 6.41
C ASP A 62 -4.76 9.48 6.77
N TRP A 63 -4.43 8.63 5.78
CA TRP A 63 -3.59 7.46 5.99
C TRP A 63 -2.17 7.83 6.41
N PHE A 64 -1.70 9.02 6.04
CA PHE A 64 -0.32 9.44 6.21
C PHE A 64 -0.10 10.39 7.40
N GLU A 65 -1.15 10.82 8.10
CA GLU A 65 -1.07 11.78 9.22
C GLU A 65 -0.10 11.35 10.32
N ASN A 66 -0.13 10.07 10.71
CA ASN A 66 0.73 9.48 11.74
C ASN A 66 1.58 8.33 11.18
N ALA A 67 1.66 8.19 9.86
CA ALA A 67 2.36 7.09 9.23
C ALA A 67 3.86 7.17 9.53
N LYS A 68 4.46 6.02 9.88
CA LYS A 68 5.90 5.89 10.04
C LYS A 68 6.52 5.56 8.69
N THR A 69 6.82 6.57 7.89
CA THR A 69 7.44 6.41 6.56
C THR A 69 8.92 6.80 6.57
N SER A 70 9.71 6.23 5.66
CA SER A 70 11.11 6.55 5.48
C SER A 70 11.57 6.36 4.03
N LEU A 71 12.37 7.31 3.53
CA LEU A 71 13.00 7.24 2.20
C LEU A 71 14.01 6.11 2.07
N LEU A 72 14.54 5.59 3.17
CA LEU A 72 15.42 4.42 3.24
C LEU A 72 14.85 3.45 4.28
N PRO A 73 14.86 2.13 4.03
CA PRO A 73 14.29 1.18 4.99
C PRO A 73 14.99 1.27 6.35
N ASP A 74 14.20 1.53 7.40
CA ASP A 74 14.64 1.63 8.79
C ASP A 74 13.92 0.61 9.68
N GLN A 75 14.67 -0.33 10.25
CA GLN A 75 14.10 -1.39 11.09
C GLN A 75 13.51 -0.85 12.39
N GLU A 76 14.00 0.28 12.90
CA GLU A 76 13.52 0.87 14.16
C GLU A 76 12.10 1.44 14.01
N LEU A 77 11.69 1.79 12.78
CA LEU A 77 10.32 2.22 12.50
C LEU A 77 9.33 1.06 12.52
N ASN A 78 9.79 -0.17 12.27
CA ASN A 78 8.93 -1.33 12.30
C ASN A 78 8.45 -1.62 13.71
N TYR A 79 7.15 -1.94 13.86
CA TYR A 79 6.54 -2.27 15.14
C TYR A 79 7.33 -3.31 15.96
N PHE A 80 7.94 -4.29 15.30
CA PHE A 80 8.71 -5.36 15.95
C PHE A 80 10.21 -5.08 16.00
N GLY A 81 10.70 -3.97 15.42
CA GLY A 81 12.12 -3.66 15.36
C GLY A 81 12.94 -4.62 14.50
N ILE A 82 12.32 -5.33 13.55
CA ILE A 82 12.97 -6.35 12.71
C ILE A 82 12.69 -6.13 11.23
N LYS A 83 13.59 -6.63 10.38
CA LYS A 83 13.38 -6.67 8.93
C LYS A 83 12.27 -7.66 8.57
N SER A 84 11.22 -7.14 7.94
CA SER A 84 10.00 -7.84 7.54
C SER A 84 9.74 -7.81 6.03
N ARG A 85 10.35 -6.87 5.28
CA ARG A 85 10.10 -6.73 3.84
C ARG A 85 10.90 -7.71 2.96
N GLN A 86 10.32 -8.04 1.80
CA GLN A 86 11.00 -8.67 0.67
C GLN A 86 11.00 -7.74 -0.56
N PRO A 87 12.02 -7.78 -1.44
CA PRO A 87 11.99 -7.04 -2.69
C PRO A 87 10.82 -7.46 -3.60
N LEU A 88 10.29 -6.53 -4.40
CA LEU A 88 9.21 -6.79 -5.36
C LEU A 88 9.52 -7.95 -6.33
N GLU A 89 10.79 -8.12 -6.70
CA GLU A 89 11.24 -9.24 -7.55
C GLU A 89 10.90 -10.61 -6.94
N VAL A 90 11.05 -10.77 -5.62
CA VAL A 90 10.73 -12.03 -4.94
C VAL A 90 9.23 -12.32 -5.01
N TRP A 91 8.40 -11.28 -4.96
CA TRP A 91 6.94 -11.42 -5.06
C TRP A 91 6.53 -11.84 -6.47
N ARG A 92 7.17 -11.26 -7.49
CA ARG A 92 7.01 -11.65 -8.91
C ARG A 92 7.40 -13.11 -9.13
N GLN A 93 8.57 -13.52 -8.65
CA GLN A 93 9.07 -14.90 -8.80
C GLN A 93 8.14 -15.94 -8.17
N LYS A 94 7.48 -15.58 -7.06
CA LYS A 94 6.52 -16.46 -6.37
C LYS A 94 5.11 -16.41 -6.94
N GLY A 95 4.83 -15.53 -7.91
CA GLY A 95 3.49 -15.33 -8.46
C GLY A 95 2.50 -14.74 -7.45
N TRP A 96 2.99 -13.95 -6.48
CA TRP A 96 2.17 -13.34 -5.43
C TRP A 96 1.53 -12.01 -5.82
N ILE A 97 1.86 -11.48 -7.01
CA ILE A 97 1.26 -10.26 -7.54
C ILE A 97 0.04 -10.66 -8.36
N TYR A 98 -1.13 -10.18 -7.96
CA TYR A 98 -2.36 -10.42 -8.67
C TYR A 98 -2.60 -9.32 -9.70
N GLY A 99 -2.54 -9.69 -10.99
CA GLY A 99 -2.75 -8.73 -12.07
C GLY A 99 -1.78 -7.54 -12.01
N PRO A 100 -2.26 -6.30 -12.18
CA PRO A 100 -1.42 -5.09 -12.12
C PRO A 100 -1.19 -4.59 -10.69
N ASP A 101 -1.57 -5.30 -9.63
CA ASP A 101 -1.57 -4.79 -8.26
C ASP A 101 -0.39 -5.34 -7.43
N PRO A 102 0.73 -4.58 -7.33
CA PRO A 102 1.86 -4.96 -6.49
C PRO A 102 1.68 -4.66 -5.00
N ARG A 103 0.64 -3.90 -4.61
CA ARG A 103 0.40 -3.44 -3.23
C ARG A 103 -0.71 -4.24 -2.53
N GLY A 104 -1.33 -5.18 -3.26
CA GLY A 104 -2.37 -6.07 -2.75
C GLY A 104 -3.54 -5.26 -2.19
N TRP A 105 -4.11 -5.72 -1.09
CA TRP A 105 -5.30 -5.10 -0.48
C TRP A 105 -5.18 -3.61 -0.09
N PHE A 106 -3.98 -3.01 -0.13
CA PHE A 106 -3.80 -1.56 0.03
C PHE A 106 -4.23 -0.78 -1.22
N GLN A 107 -4.30 -1.45 -2.37
CA GLN A 107 -4.65 -0.91 -3.68
C GLN A 107 -6.05 -1.44 -4.08
N TRP A 108 -6.83 -0.57 -4.72
CA TRP A 108 -8.28 -0.66 -4.94
C TRP A 108 -8.70 -1.76 -5.92
#